data_AF-A0AAU1DNA9-F1
#
_entry.id   AF-A0AAU1DNA9-F1
#
_cell.length_a   1.000
_cell.length_b   1.000
_cell.length_c   1.000
_cell.angle_alpha   90.00
_cell.angle_beta   90.00
_cell.angle_gamma   90.00
#
_symmetry.space_group_name_H-M   'P 1'
#
loop_
_entity.id
_entity.type
_entity.pdbx_description
1 polymer ?
#
loop_
_entity_poly.entity_id
_entity_poly.type
_entity_poly.pdbx_seq_one_letter_code
_entity_poly.pdbx_strand_id
1 'polypeptide(L)'
;MAIGSGLGAQLGIAAETTYGTFVTPSRFVEFTKESLVLKKTTAQSAGIAAGRLLALSSRRVLTRREASGSIDMEIVNKSMGLLIQALMGTTVTPVQQGAGPAYLQTHTLADTAGKSLTIQKGVPLTTGTVTKKNILGCKITSGEFACEVGGMLTGTFEFDGRDVEESSALAAASYPAMTPFHFGQMAVKTGTFGTETARSGIRKVSCKVERPQEVERFYAGAAGLKAEPISNDQVKISGTLESDYVDTTLDDLHTTDGTTSLVWEFVGPLIAATFFETFRVTLPAIRLDEGPPVVDGFGVVKPTFNFVGLYDGTNQPKIELISTDITL
;
A
#
# COMPACT_ATOMS: atom_id res chain seq x y z
N MET A 1 26.18 -5.67 -12.91
CA MET A 1 26.57 -7.09 -13.01
C MET A 1 25.30 -7.88 -13.31
N ALA A 2 25.31 -8.75 -14.32
CA ALA A 2 24.15 -9.60 -14.62
C ALA A 2 24.08 -10.72 -13.57
N ILE A 3 22.99 -10.78 -12.80
CA ILE A 3 22.82 -11.75 -11.71
C ILE A 3 21.68 -12.70 -12.08
N GLY A 4 21.97 -13.99 -12.15
CA GLY A 4 21.02 -15.01 -12.60
C GLY A 4 20.09 -15.59 -11.53
N SER A 5 19.83 -14.82 -10.47
CA SER A 5 18.99 -15.22 -9.32
C SER A 5 18.15 -14.04 -8.86
N GLY A 6 17.24 -14.23 -7.90
CA GLY A 6 16.36 -13.16 -7.38
C GLY A 6 17.07 -11.87 -6.94
N LEU A 7 18.39 -11.92 -6.67
CA LEU A 7 19.23 -10.74 -6.41
C LEU A 7 19.32 -9.77 -7.60
N GLY A 8 19.06 -10.22 -8.83
CA GLY A 8 18.98 -9.38 -10.03
C GLY A 8 17.59 -8.84 -10.31
N ALA A 9 16.62 -9.04 -9.41
CA ALA A 9 15.27 -8.54 -9.58
C ALA A 9 15.20 -7.03 -9.29
N GLN A 10 14.23 -6.37 -9.93
CA GLN A 10 13.97 -4.95 -9.71
C GLN A 10 12.49 -4.66 -9.85
N LEU A 11 12.02 -3.65 -9.14
CA LEU A 11 10.63 -3.21 -9.18
C LEU A 11 10.60 -1.69 -9.35
N GLY A 12 10.10 -1.26 -10.50
CA GLY A 12 9.93 0.16 -10.85
C GLY A 12 8.46 0.54 -10.90
N ILE A 13 8.13 1.76 -10.51
CA ILE A 13 6.78 2.32 -10.57
C ILE A 13 6.79 3.71 -11.24
N ALA A 14 5.68 4.04 -11.90
CA ALA A 14 5.38 5.37 -12.44
C ALA A 14 3.88 5.63 -12.44
N ALA A 15 3.49 6.91 -12.30
CA ALA A 15 2.10 7.32 -12.47
C ALA A 15 1.72 7.30 -13.96
N GLU A 16 0.57 6.72 -14.28
CA GLU A 16 0.00 6.80 -15.62
C GLU A 16 -0.74 8.12 -15.82
N THR A 17 -0.64 8.68 -17.03
CA THR A 17 -1.48 9.81 -17.46
C THR A 17 -2.81 9.36 -18.05
N THR A 18 -2.88 8.10 -18.49
CA THR A 18 -4.07 7.48 -19.07
C THR A 18 -4.10 6.02 -18.67
N TYR A 19 -5.23 5.56 -18.15
CA TYR A 19 -5.39 4.22 -17.59
C TYR A 19 -4.95 3.10 -18.56
N GLY A 20 -3.98 2.31 -18.12
CA GLY A 20 -3.45 1.18 -18.88
C GLY A 20 -2.54 1.58 -20.05
N THR A 21 -1.90 2.74 -19.98
CA THR A 21 -0.89 3.20 -20.93
C THR A 21 0.47 3.19 -20.25
N PHE A 22 1.44 2.49 -20.85
CA PHE A 22 2.78 2.38 -20.29
C PHE A 22 3.44 3.74 -20.09
N VAL A 23 3.87 4.00 -18.86
CA VAL A 23 4.80 5.09 -18.53
C VAL A 23 6.08 4.46 -18.00
N THR A 24 7.23 4.88 -18.53
CA THR A 24 8.52 4.37 -18.10
C THR A 24 8.72 4.63 -16.59
N PRO A 25 9.00 3.59 -15.78
CA PRO A 25 9.28 3.74 -14.36
C PRO A 25 10.36 4.78 -14.07
N SER A 26 10.08 5.67 -13.13
CA SER A 26 11.01 6.71 -12.66
C SER A 26 11.36 6.58 -11.17
N ARG A 27 10.63 5.71 -10.44
CA ARG A 27 10.87 5.37 -9.05
C ARG A 27 11.08 3.88 -8.93
N PHE A 28 12.02 3.49 -8.07
CA PHE A 28 12.30 2.09 -7.77
C PHE A 28 12.14 1.90 -6.27
N VAL A 29 11.51 0.79 -5.91
CA VAL A 29 11.23 0.44 -4.53
C VAL A 29 11.98 -0.83 -4.17
N GLU A 30 12.50 -0.87 -2.95
CA GLU A 30 13.04 -2.09 -2.37
C GLU A 30 11.88 -2.94 -1.87
N PHE A 31 11.81 -4.21 -2.25
CA PHE A 31 10.72 -5.10 -1.92
C PHE A 31 11.28 -6.39 -1.32
N THR A 32 10.54 -6.99 -0.40
CA THR A 32 10.86 -8.30 0.17
C THR A 32 10.19 -9.42 -0.62
N LYS A 33 9.00 -9.17 -1.17
CA LYS A 33 8.23 -10.13 -1.95
C LYS A 33 7.30 -9.46 -2.94
N GLU A 34 7.09 -10.09 -4.09
CA GLU A 34 6.07 -9.68 -5.07
C GLU A 34 5.29 -10.90 -5.57
N SER A 35 3.99 -10.72 -5.83
CA SER A 35 3.10 -11.77 -6.35
C SER A 35 2.28 -11.33 -7.57
N LEU A 36 2.69 -10.26 -8.25
CA LEU A 36 1.97 -9.67 -9.39
C LEU A 36 2.00 -10.61 -10.60
N VAL A 37 0.83 -11.07 -11.05
CA VAL A 37 0.73 -12.03 -12.15
C VAL A 37 -0.34 -11.63 -13.16
N LEU A 38 -0.09 -11.99 -14.42
CA LEU A 38 -1.09 -11.92 -15.50
C LEU A 38 -2.09 -13.07 -15.34
N LYS A 39 -3.36 -12.72 -15.15
CA LYS A 39 -4.48 -13.65 -15.16
C LYS A 39 -5.17 -13.61 -16.54
N LYS A 40 -5.42 -14.80 -17.08
CA LYS A 40 -6.02 -15.00 -18.40
C LYS A 40 -7.25 -15.87 -18.28
N THR A 41 -8.39 -15.40 -18.77
CA THR A 41 -9.58 -16.23 -18.92
C THR A 41 -9.63 -16.74 -20.36
N THR A 42 -9.65 -18.06 -20.53
CA THR A 42 -9.77 -18.69 -21.86
C THR A 42 -11.05 -19.49 -21.98
N ALA A 43 -11.69 -19.44 -23.15
CA ALA A 43 -12.81 -20.30 -23.49
C ALA A 43 -12.38 -21.34 -24.53
N GLN A 44 -12.90 -22.56 -24.38
CA GLN A 44 -12.70 -23.67 -25.31
C GLN A 44 -14.02 -24.01 -25.98
N SER A 45 -14.05 -24.04 -27.31
CA SER A 45 -15.26 -24.47 -28.04
C SER A 45 -15.55 -25.96 -27.81
N ALA A 46 -16.81 -26.27 -27.50
CA ALA A 46 -17.32 -27.62 -27.25
C ALA A 46 -17.99 -28.29 -28.48
N GLY A 47 -17.74 -27.79 -29.69
CA GLY A 47 -18.39 -28.32 -30.90
C GLY A 47 -18.05 -29.79 -31.17
N ILE A 48 -19.09 -30.65 -31.22
CA ILE A 48 -18.98 -32.10 -31.48
C ILE A 48 -18.70 -32.34 -32.97
N ALA A 49 -17.77 -33.24 -33.28
CA ALA A 49 -17.48 -33.68 -34.64
C ALA A 49 -17.04 -35.16 -34.63
N ALA A 50 -17.51 -35.94 -35.60
CA ALA A 50 -17.12 -37.34 -35.75
C ALA A 50 -15.59 -37.49 -35.93
N GLY A 51 -15.02 -38.54 -35.35
CA GLY A 51 -13.59 -38.84 -35.44
C GLY A 51 -12.67 -37.97 -34.56
N ARG A 52 -13.23 -37.15 -33.66
CA ARG A 52 -12.44 -36.35 -32.70
C ARG A 52 -12.73 -36.80 -31.27
N LEU A 53 -11.66 -37.17 -30.57
CA LEU A 53 -11.69 -37.52 -29.15
C LEU A 53 -11.25 -36.36 -28.24
N LEU A 54 -10.67 -35.29 -28.81
CA LEU A 54 -10.17 -34.12 -28.10
C LEU A 54 -10.68 -32.83 -28.75
N ALA A 55 -10.77 -31.76 -27.96
CA ALA A 55 -11.10 -30.44 -28.45
C ALA A 55 -9.97 -29.87 -29.33
N LEU A 56 -10.33 -29.17 -30.40
CA LEU A 56 -9.36 -28.52 -31.29
C LEU A 56 -8.67 -27.34 -30.57
N SER A 57 -7.34 -27.32 -30.60
CA SER A 57 -6.53 -26.24 -30.02
C SER A 57 -6.79 -24.88 -30.67
N SER A 58 -7.04 -24.83 -31.99
CA SER A 58 -7.34 -23.60 -32.73
C SER A 58 -8.66 -22.93 -32.33
N ARG A 59 -9.51 -23.63 -31.56
CA ARG A 59 -10.77 -23.09 -31.04
C ARG A 59 -10.68 -22.61 -29.59
N ARG A 60 -9.47 -22.54 -29.04
CA ARG A 60 -9.21 -21.90 -27.75
C ARG A 60 -9.04 -20.40 -27.98
N VAL A 61 -9.85 -19.60 -27.30
CA VAL A 61 -9.80 -18.14 -27.41
C VAL A 61 -9.55 -17.52 -26.04
N LEU A 62 -8.84 -16.40 -26.03
CA LEU A 62 -8.62 -15.59 -24.83
C LEU A 62 -9.75 -14.57 -24.72
N THR A 63 -10.55 -14.65 -23.67
CA THR A 63 -11.74 -13.82 -23.50
C THR A 63 -11.51 -12.64 -22.58
N ARG A 64 -10.62 -12.78 -21.58
CA ARG A 64 -10.24 -11.71 -20.66
C ARG A 64 -8.77 -11.75 -20.29
N ARG A 65 -8.20 -10.58 -20.04
CA ARG A 65 -6.86 -10.38 -19.46
C ARG A 65 -6.95 -9.37 -18.34
N GLU A 66 -6.21 -9.63 -17.29
CA GLU A 66 -6.06 -8.74 -16.14
C GLU A 66 -4.77 -9.09 -15.39
N ALA A 67 -4.36 -8.23 -14.47
CA ALA A 67 -3.25 -8.53 -13.57
C ALA A 67 -3.67 -8.32 -12.13
N SER A 68 -3.07 -9.07 -11.21
CA SER A 68 -3.31 -8.86 -9.79
C SER A 68 -2.15 -9.40 -8.97
N GLY A 69 -1.99 -8.89 -7.76
CA GLY A 69 -1.05 -9.42 -6.78
C GLY A 69 -0.69 -8.37 -5.77
N SER A 70 0.31 -8.68 -4.95
CA SER A 70 0.79 -7.82 -3.88
C SER A 70 2.27 -7.50 -4.03
N ILE A 71 2.68 -6.42 -3.38
CA ILE A 71 4.08 -6.07 -3.10
C ILE A 71 4.21 -5.93 -1.58
N ASP A 72 5.13 -6.69 -1.00
CA ASP A 72 5.52 -6.59 0.41
C ASP A 72 6.88 -5.91 0.49
N MET A 73 7.02 -4.98 1.43
CA MET A 73 8.22 -4.15 1.57
C MET A 73 8.32 -3.55 2.97
N GLU A 74 9.52 -3.08 3.34
CA GLU A 74 9.68 -2.15 4.45
C GLU A 74 9.38 -0.72 4.01
N ILE A 75 8.69 0.05 4.85
CA ILE A 75 8.45 1.46 4.59
C ILE A 75 9.72 2.24 4.90
N VAL A 76 10.27 2.85 3.86
CA VAL A 76 11.50 3.65 3.91
C VAL A 76 11.19 5.14 3.88
N ASN A 77 12.18 5.94 4.27
CA ASN A 77 12.11 7.40 4.32
C ASN A 77 11.94 8.12 2.97
N LYS A 78 12.16 7.46 1.81
CA LYS A 78 12.10 8.08 0.47
C LYS A 78 11.41 7.20 -0.56
N SER A 79 10.97 7.76 -1.68
CA SER A 79 10.34 7.07 -2.81
C SER A 79 8.99 6.37 -2.51
N MET A 80 8.41 6.58 -1.33
CA MET A 80 7.11 6.00 -0.94
C MET A 80 5.90 6.84 -1.38
N GLY A 81 6.13 8.10 -1.76
CA GLY A 81 5.08 9.08 -2.03
C GLY A 81 4.11 8.64 -3.14
N LEU A 82 4.60 7.98 -4.19
CA LEU A 82 3.74 7.54 -5.30
C LEU A 82 2.79 6.38 -4.91
N LEU A 83 3.26 5.42 -4.11
CA LEU A 83 2.43 4.33 -3.59
C LEU A 83 1.37 4.87 -2.63
N ILE A 84 1.76 5.77 -1.73
CA ILE A 84 0.85 6.37 -0.76
C ILE A 84 -0.16 7.28 -1.46
N GLN A 85 0.23 8.00 -2.52
CA GLN A 85 -0.70 8.77 -3.36
C GLN A 85 -1.71 7.85 -4.07
N ALA A 86 -1.26 6.70 -4.59
CA ALA A 86 -2.16 5.74 -5.23
C ALA A 86 -3.11 5.07 -4.23
N LEU A 87 -2.70 4.92 -2.96
CA LEU A 87 -3.54 4.43 -1.87
C LEU A 87 -4.53 5.50 -1.39
N MET A 88 -4.07 6.71 -1.06
CA MET A 88 -4.90 7.74 -0.42
C MET A 88 -5.75 8.53 -1.41
N GLY A 89 -5.33 8.64 -2.67
CA GLY A 89 -6.11 9.25 -3.74
C GLY A 89 -5.96 10.76 -3.90
N THR A 90 -5.27 11.49 -3.02
CA THR A 90 -4.93 12.92 -3.26
C THR A 90 -3.74 13.10 -4.18
N THR A 91 -3.74 14.16 -4.99
CA THR A 91 -2.57 14.52 -5.80
C THR A 91 -1.69 15.40 -4.94
N VAL A 92 -0.46 14.94 -4.66
CA VAL A 92 0.43 15.59 -3.71
C VAL A 92 1.63 16.16 -4.45
N THR A 93 1.95 17.42 -4.16
CA THR A 93 3.23 18.03 -4.51
C THR A 93 3.99 18.25 -3.22
N PRO A 94 5.20 17.68 -3.05
CA PRO A 94 5.98 17.90 -1.85
C PRO A 94 6.20 19.40 -1.59
N VAL A 95 5.85 19.86 -0.38
CA VAL A 95 5.95 21.27 0.02
C VAL A 95 7.21 21.47 0.85
N GLN A 96 8.10 22.35 0.37
CA GLN A 96 9.34 22.67 1.07
C GLN A 96 9.05 23.21 2.48
N GLN A 97 9.80 22.73 3.47
CA GLN A 97 9.69 23.10 4.87
C GLN A 97 10.81 24.05 5.26
N GLY A 98 10.44 25.30 5.59
CA GLY A 98 11.39 26.38 5.78
C GLY A 98 12.24 26.63 4.53
N ALA A 99 13.51 26.98 4.71
CA ALA A 99 14.49 27.15 3.61
C ALA A 99 15.38 25.91 3.39
N GLY A 100 15.09 24.79 4.07
CA GLY A 100 15.94 23.61 4.10
C GLY A 100 15.60 22.56 3.04
N PRO A 101 16.30 21.42 3.04
CA PRO A 101 16.06 20.30 2.12
C PRO A 101 14.90 19.38 2.56
N ALA A 102 14.12 19.75 3.58
CA ALA A 102 12.98 18.98 4.04
C ALA A 102 11.73 19.33 3.23
N TYR A 103 10.98 18.32 2.81
CA TYR A 103 9.74 18.44 2.06
C TYR A 103 8.66 17.61 2.72
N LEU A 104 7.49 18.21 2.93
CA LEU A 104 6.31 17.57 3.49
C LEU A 104 5.39 17.10 2.36
N GLN A 105 4.97 15.85 2.43
CA GLN A 105 3.92 15.28 1.59
C GLN A 105 2.73 14.96 2.49
N THR A 106 1.57 15.55 2.21
CA THR A 106 0.34 15.28 2.95
C THR A 106 -0.64 14.57 2.03
N HIS A 107 -0.82 13.27 2.24
CA HIS A 107 -1.73 12.43 1.48
C HIS A 107 -3.04 12.28 2.24
N THR A 108 -4.06 13.09 1.92
CA THR A 108 -5.38 12.95 2.54
C THR A 108 -6.24 11.96 1.79
N LEU A 109 -7.25 11.39 2.45
CA LEU A 109 -8.15 10.46 1.81
C LEU A 109 -9.03 11.19 0.78
N ALA A 110 -9.00 10.72 -0.47
CA ALA A 110 -9.81 11.21 -1.59
C ALA A 110 -10.09 10.07 -2.58
N ASP A 111 -10.95 10.31 -3.57
CA ASP A 111 -11.22 9.34 -4.64
C ASP A 111 -9.97 9.08 -5.51
N THR A 112 -9.83 7.85 -6.00
CA THR A 112 -8.69 7.42 -6.83
C THR A 112 -8.96 7.47 -8.32
N ALA A 113 -10.11 7.99 -8.77
CA ALA A 113 -10.43 8.09 -10.19
C ALA A 113 -9.31 8.78 -11.00
N GLY A 114 -8.94 8.17 -12.13
CA GLY A 114 -7.86 8.64 -13.01
C GLY A 114 -6.45 8.36 -12.49
N LYS A 115 -6.30 7.76 -11.31
CA LYS A 115 -5.00 7.42 -10.72
C LYS A 115 -4.71 5.95 -10.92
N SER A 116 -3.77 5.65 -11.78
CA SER A 116 -3.22 4.31 -11.95
C SER A 116 -1.70 4.36 -12.06
N LEU A 117 -1.08 3.23 -11.79
CA LEU A 117 0.37 3.06 -11.85
C LEU A 117 0.73 2.09 -12.97
N THR A 118 1.84 2.37 -13.63
CA THR A 118 2.61 1.35 -14.32
C THR A 118 3.57 0.74 -13.31
N ILE A 119 3.54 -0.58 -13.17
CA ILE A 119 4.50 -1.33 -12.35
C ILE A 119 5.33 -2.20 -13.29
N GLN A 120 6.63 -1.97 -13.33
CA GLN A 120 7.55 -2.80 -14.12
C GLN A 120 8.35 -3.69 -13.19
N LYS A 121 8.20 -5.00 -13.38
CA LYS A 121 9.05 -5.97 -12.70
C LYS A 121 10.12 -6.52 -13.63
N GLY A 122 11.34 -6.52 -13.13
CA GLY A 122 12.49 -7.19 -13.71
C GLY A 122 12.66 -8.56 -13.07
N VAL A 123 12.53 -9.63 -13.85
CA VAL A 123 12.73 -11.02 -13.39
C VAL A 123 13.97 -11.62 -14.08
N PRO A 124 15.06 -11.88 -13.33
CA PRO A 124 16.29 -12.43 -13.89
C PRO A 124 16.14 -13.88 -14.32
N LEU A 125 16.65 -14.19 -15.50
CA LEU A 125 16.90 -15.56 -15.96
C LEU A 125 18.20 -16.07 -15.35
N THR A 126 18.39 -17.39 -15.29
CA THR A 126 19.65 -18.00 -14.86
C THR A 126 20.86 -17.59 -15.72
N THR A 127 20.63 -17.06 -16.91
CA THR A 127 21.65 -16.48 -17.79
C THR A 127 22.11 -15.08 -17.37
N GLY A 128 21.45 -14.46 -16.39
CA GLY A 128 21.69 -13.09 -15.94
C GLY A 128 20.93 -12.02 -16.74
N THR A 129 20.23 -12.39 -17.81
CA THR A 129 19.33 -11.48 -18.53
C THR A 129 18.07 -11.22 -17.70
N VAL A 130 17.74 -9.96 -17.46
CA VAL A 130 16.52 -9.59 -16.75
C VAL A 130 15.36 -9.45 -17.73
N THR A 131 14.37 -10.33 -17.61
CA THR A 131 13.10 -10.22 -18.35
C THR A 131 12.23 -9.15 -17.71
N LYS A 132 11.33 -8.57 -18.51
CA LYS A 132 10.50 -7.45 -18.11
C LYS A 132 9.03 -7.82 -18.19
N LYS A 133 8.27 -7.47 -17.17
CA LYS A 133 6.81 -7.50 -17.21
C LYS A 133 6.28 -6.15 -16.76
N ASN A 134 5.65 -5.44 -17.68
CA ASN A 134 5.06 -4.13 -17.44
C ASN A 134 3.58 -4.35 -17.15
N ILE A 135 3.19 -4.24 -15.89
CA ILE A 135 1.81 -4.27 -15.49
C ILE A 135 1.24 -2.85 -15.62
N LEU A 136 0.18 -2.74 -16.42
CA LEU A 136 -0.44 -1.47 -16.79
C LEU A 136 -1.76 -1.29 -16.03
N GLY A 137 -2.14 -0.05 -15.75
CA GLY A 137 -3.42 0.26 -15.13
C GLY A 137 -3.56 -0.29 -13.71
N CYS A 138 -2.48 -0.30 -12.92
CA CYS A 138 -2.51 -0.78 -11.54
C CYS A 138 -3.23 0.20 -10.64
N LYS A 139 -4.29 -0.25 -9.98
CA LYS A 139 -5.00 0.43 -8.88
C LYS A 139 -4.67 -0.30 -7.58
N ILE A 140 -4.48 0.46 -6.50
CA ILE A 140 -4.31 -0.14 -5.17
C ILE A 140 -5.70 -0.45 -4.60
N THR A 141 -5.94 -1.70 -4.20
CA THR A 141 -7.17 -2.16 -3.55
C THR A 141 -7.06 -2.15 -2.03
N SER A 142 -5.86 -2.36 -1.49
CA SER A 142 -5.58 -2.16 -0.07
C SER A 142 -4.11 -1.87 0.19
N GLY A 143 -3.86 -1.15 1.29
CA GLY A 143 -2.53 -0.94 1.87
C GLY A 143 -2.56 -1.26 3.35
N GLU A 144 -1.68 -2.14 3.82
CA GLU A 144 -1.55 -2.51 5.23
C GLU A 144 -0.17 -2.13 5.73
N PHE A 145 -0.12 -1.45 6.88
CA PHE A 145 1.09 -1.06 7.56
C PHE A 145 1.14 -1.73 8.92
N ALA A 146 2.29 -2.29 9.31
CA ALA A 146 2.45 -2.92 10.60
C ALA A 146 3.84 -2.69 11.20
N CYS A 147 3.91 -2.54 12.51
CA CYS A 147 5.17 -2.55 13.25
C CYS A 147 4.98 -3.18 14.62
N GLU A 148 5.90 -4.06 15.00
CA GLU A 148 5.92 -4.74 16.30
C GLU A 148 7.26 -4.54 17.01
N VAL A 149 7.29 -4.80 18.32
CA VAL A 149 8.51 -4.67 19.15
C VAL A 149 9.69 -5.39 18.49
N GLY A 150 10.75 -4.64 18.19
CA GLY A 150 11.98 -5.17 17.59
C GLY A 150 11.94 -5.32 16.07
N GLY A 151 10.82 -5.00 15.42
CA GLY A 151 10.64 -5.05 13.96
C GLY A 151 10.82 -3.71 13.25
N MET A 152 10.80 -3.78 11.92
CA MET A 152 10.70 -2.63 11.02
C MET A 152 9.22 -2.30 10.75
N LEU A 153 8.93 -1.09 10.26
CA LEU A 153 7.64 -0.77 9.70
C LEU A 153 7.51 -1.46 8.34
N THR A 154 6.60 -2.42 8.25
CA THR A 154 6.30 -3.14 7.01
C THR A 154 5.07 -2.56 6.32
N GLY A 155 5.02 -2.71 5.01
CA GLY A 155 3.92 -2.32 4.14
C GLY A 155 3.58 -3.42 3.14
N THR A 156 2.30 -3.76 3.03
CA THR A 156 1.77 -4.63 1.97
C THR A 156 0.76 -3.86 1.15
N PHE A 157 0.99 -3.78 -0.16
CA PHE A 157 0.09 -3.14 -1.11
C PHE A 157 -0.49 -4.18 -2.06
N GLU A 158 -1.82 -4.25 -2.14
CA GLU A 158 -2.53 -5.10 -3.09
C GLU A 158 -2.94 -4.30 -4.32
N PHE A 159 -2.74 -4.90 -5.49
CA PHE A 159 -2.98 -4.26 -6.78
C PHE A 159 -3.95 -5.05 -7.65
N ASP A 160 -4.75 -4.28 -8.36
CA ASP A 160 -5.59 -4.71 -9.46
C ASP A 160 -5.17 -3.99 -10.74
N GLY A 161 -4.73 -4.74 -11.75
CA GLY A 161 -4.13 -4.23 -12.98
C GLY A 161 -4.91 -4.59 -14.24
N ARG A 162 -4.80 -3.74 -15.26
CA ARG A 162 -5.51 -3.88 -16.54
C ARG A 162 -4.95 -4.99 -17.41
N ASP A 163 -3.63 -5.02 -17.58
CA ASP A 163 -2.93 -5.97 -18.45
C ASP A 163 -1.44 -6.04 -18.09
N VAL A 164 -0.74 -7.01 -18.70
CA VAL A 164 0.71 -7.11 -18.70
C VAL A 164 1.23 -7.10 -20.14
N GLU A 165 2.17 -6.20 -20.45
CA GLU A 165 2.93 -6.21 -21.68
C GLU A 165 4.44 -6.44 -21.42
N GLU A 166 5.15 -6.91 -22.45
CA GLU A 166 6.60 -7.22 -22.36
C GLU A 166 7.40 -6.59 -23.52
N SER A 167 6.79 -5.69 -24.29
CA SER A 167 7.35 -4.95 -25.42
C SER A 167 8.26 -3.81 -24.96
N SER A 168 7.77 -2.92 -24.10
CA SER A 168 8.50 -1.73 -23.65
C SER A 168 9.73 -2.10 -22.83
N ALA A 169 10.83 -1.38 -23.04
CA ALA A 169 12.15 -1.69 -22.49
C ALA A 169 12.17 -1.65 -20.95
N LEU A 170 13.09 -2.44 -20.38
CA LEU A 170 13.35 -2.44 -18.95
C LEU A 170 14.04 -1.12 -18.57
N ALA A 171 13.46 -0.37 -17.64
CA ALA A 171 14.03 0.84 -17.11
C ALA A 171 15.26 0.53 -16.24
N ALA A 172 16.26 1.42 -16.29
CA ALA A 172 17.44 1.29 -15.46
C ALA A 172 17.10 1.64 -14.00
N ALA A 173 17.29 0.69 -13.09
CA ALA A 173 17.03 0.91 -11.67
C ALA A 173 17.97 1.96 -11.06
N SER A 174 17.40 2.83 -10.23
CA SER A 174 18.11 3.82 -9.43
C SER A 174 17.47 3.88 -8.05
N TYR A 175 18.27 3.64 -7.02
CA TYR A 175 17.83 3.62 -5.63
C TYR A 175 18.51 4.79 -4.90
N PRO A 176 17.74 5.78 -4.39
CA PRO A 176 18.32 6.78 -3.50
C PRO A 176 18.76 6.11 -2.18
N ALA A 177 19.59 6.80 -1.39
CA ALA A 177 19.87 6.34 -0.03
C ALA A 177 18.58 6.33 0.79
N MET A 178 18.08 5.13 1.07
CA MET A 178 16.82 4.83 1.76
C MET A 178 17.12 4.11 3.07
N THR A 179 16.34 4.42 4.10
CA THR A 179 16.43 3.75 5.41
C THR A 179 15.03 3.40 5.89
N PRO A 180 14.78 2.15 6.33
CA PRO A 180 13.48 1.74 6.83
C PRO A 180 13.18 2.37 8.19
N PHE A 181 11.91 2.72 8.42
CA PHE A 181 11.43 3.07 9.75
C PHE A 181 11.35 1.81 10.63
N HIS A 182 11.50 1.97 11.94
CA HIS A 182 11.52 0.84 12.86
C HIS A 182 10.86 1.17 14.21
N PHE A 183 10.61 0.13 15.01
CA PHE A 183 9.91 0.26 16.30
C PHE A 183 10.51 1.32 17.24
N GLY A 184 11.83 1.48 17.24
CA GLY A 184 12.52 2.46 18.10
C GLY A 184 12.22 3.93 17.75
N GLN A 185 11.62 4.19 16.59
CA GLN A 185 11.18 5.52 16.15
C GLN A 185 9.67 5.72 16.32
N MET A 186 8.96 4.65 16.71
CA MET A 186 7.50 4.59 16.74
C MET A 186 6.92 5.31 17.98
N ALA A 187 5.90 6.12 17.77
CA ALA A 187 5.05 6.66 18.81
C ALA A 187 3.58 6.54 18.41
N VAL A 188 2.71 6.27 19.39
CA VAL A 188 1.26 6.29 19.22
C VAL A 188 0.69 7.35 20.15
N LYS A 189 -0.20 8.19 19.63
CA LYS A 189 -0.88 9.23 20.39
C LYS A 189 -2.38 9.08 20.20
N THR A 190 -3.13 9.32 21.27
CA THR A 190 -4.59 9.37 21.24
C THR A 190 -5.12 10.55 22.04
N GLY A 191 -6.34 11.00 21.72
CA GLY A 191 -7.00 12.11 22.39
C GLY A 191 -7.93 12.88 21.46
N THR A 192 -8.16 14.16 21.75
CA THR A 192 -8.86 15.06 20.83
C THR A 192 -8.00 15.32 19.60
N PHE A 193 -8.64 15.35 18.42
CA PHE A 193 -7.95 15.62 17.16
C PHE A 193 -7.15 16.93 17.21
N GLY A 194 -5.86 16.86 16.89
CA GLY A 194 -4.93 17.98 16.91
C GLY A 194 -4.27 18.28 18.27
N THR A 195 -4.66 17.58 19.34
CA THR A 195 -4.06 17.70 20.68
C THR A 195 -3.83 16.32 21.31
N GLU A 196 -3.47 15.33 20.49
CA GLU A 196 -3.28 13.95 20.94
C GLU A 196 -2.08 13.82 21.89
N THR A 197 -2.21 12.95 22.89
CA THR A 197 -1.15 12.68 23.87
C THR A 197 -0.58 11.28 23.67
N ALA A 198 0.74 11.17 23.82
CA ALA A 198 1.47 9.90 23.68
C ALA A 198 0.96 8.83 24.63
N ARG A 199 0.86 7.61 24.12
CA ARG A 199 0.49 6.40 24.87
C ARG A 199 1.74 5.60 25.22
N SER A 200 1.71 4.98 26.40
CA SER A 200 2.77 4.08 26.86
C SER A 200 2.37 2.62 26.67
N GLY A 201 3.34 1.71 26.71
CA GLY A 201 3.07 0.27 26.70
C GLY A 201 2.66 -0.31 25.35
N ILE A 202 2.58 0.47 24.26
CA ILE A 202 2.27 -0.05 22.93
C ILE A 202 3.41 -0.95 22.43
N ARG A 203 3.05 -2.16 22.01
CA ARG A 203 3.97 -3.20 21.55
C ARG A 203 3.81 -3.51 20.07
N LYS A 204 2.61 -3.40 19.53
CA LYS A 204 2.34 -3.65 18.12
C LYS A 204 1.22 -2.76 17.64
N VAL A 205 1.38 -2.26 16.42
CA VAL A 205 0.36 -1.47 15.73
C VAL A 205 0.22 -2.02 14.32
N SER A 206 -1.02 -2.18 13.88
CA SER A 206 -1.35 -2.35 12.46
C SER A 206 -2.38 -1.31 12.03
N CYS A 207 -2.33 -0.90 10.77
CA CYS A 207 -3.32 -0.05 10.15
C CYS A 207 -3.48 -0.46 8.69
N LYS A 208 -4.69 -0.88 8.32
CA LYS A 208 -5.08 -1.28 6.98
C LYS A 208 -6.07 -0.29 6.41
N VAL A 209 -5.81 0.16 5.18
CA VAL A 209 -6.71 0.99 4.39
C VAL A 209 -7.20 0.14 3.21
N GLU A 210 -8.47 -0.20 3.20
CA GLU A 210 -9.13 -0.95 2.13
C GLU A 210 -9.96 -0.01 1.27
N ARG A 211 -9.83 -0.17 -0.05
CA ARG A 211 -10.51 0.63 -1.07
C ARG A 211 -11.35 -0.26 -1.97
N PRO A 212 -12.59 -0.58 -1.55
CA PRO A 212 -13.51 -1.32 -2.38
C PRO A 212 -13.71 -0.65 -3.73
N GLN A 213 -13.47 -1.41 -4.79
CA GLN A 213 -13.59 -0.96 -6.17
C GLN A 213 -14.31 -2.03 -6.99
N GLU A 214 -15.08 -1.58 -7.99
CA GLU A 214 -15.66 -2.45 -8.99
C GLU A 214 -14.56 -2.90 -9.95
N VAL A 215 -13.98 -4.06 -9.67
CA VAL A 215 -12.88 -4.64 -10.43
C VAL A 215 -13.37 -5.50 -11.61
N GLU A 216 -14.63 -5.91 -11.70
CA GLU A 216 -15.13 -6.77 -12.79
C GLU A 216 -15.66 -5.97 -14.00
N ARG A 217 -15.00 -4.86 -14.34
CA ARG A 217 -15.45 -3.95 -15.41
C ARG A 217 -14.97 -4.36 -16.80
N PHE A 218 -15.60 -5.39 -17.35
CA PHE A 218 -15.37 -5.83 -18.73
C PHE A 218 -16.56 -5.50 -19.63
N TYR A 219 -16.30 -4.84 -20.76
CA TYR A 219 -17.33 -4.40 -21.70
C TYR A 219 -17.07 -4.91 -23.12
N ALA A 220 -18.15 -5.10 -23.89
CA ALA A 220 -18.05 -5.49 -25.30
C ALA A 220 -17.29 -4.43 -26.12
N GLY A 221 -16.46 -4.89 -27.06
CA GLY A 221 -15.64 -4.01 -27.91
C GLY A 221 -14.30 -3.57 -27.30
N ALA A 222 -14.02 -3.89 -26.03
CA ALA A 222 -12.77 -3.51 -25.34
C ALA A 222 -11.64 -4.55 -25.45
N ALA A 223 -11.71 -5.46 -26.42
CA ALA A 223 -10.72 -6.54 -26.64
C ALA A 223 -10.45 -7.44 -25.42
N GLY A 224 -11.43 -7.59 -24.52
CA GLY A 224 -11.28 -8.36 -23.28
C GLY A 224 -10.37 -7.70 -22.24
N LEU A 225 -10.03 -6.42 -22.44
CA LEU A 225 -9.34 -5.59 -21.45
C LEU A 225 -10.33 -4.96 -20.49
N LYS A 226 -9.87 -4.83 -19.26
CA LYS A 226 -10.61 -4.21 -18.16
C LYS A 226 -10.68 -2.70 -18.33
N ALA A 227 -11.83 -2.11 -18.00
CA ALA A 227 -11.99 -0.67 -17.81
C ALA A 227 -11.51 -0.27 -16.41
N GLU A 228 -11.20 1.00 -16.21
CA GLU A 228 -10.68 1.48 -14.93
C GLU A 228 -11.60 1.12 -13.76
N PRO A 229 -11.10 0.45 -12.71
CA PRO A 229 -11.87 0.22 -11.49
C PRO A 229 -12.37 1.53 -10.88
N ILE A 230 -13.61 1.53 -10.39
CA ILE A 230 -14.25 2.69 -9.76
C ILE A 230 -14.64 2.33 -8.33
N SER A 231 -14.54 3.28 -7.41
CA SER A 231 -14.98 3.11 -6.03
C SER A 231 -16.46 2.67 -5.99
N ASN A 232 -16.78 1.57 -5.29
CA ASN A 232 -18.13 1.00 -5.25
C ASN A 232 -18.69 0.76 -3.83
N ASP A 233 -17.91 1.02 -2.80
CA ASP A 233 -18.30 1.00 -1.39
C ASP A 233 -17.42 2.01 -0.61
N GLN A 234 -17.75 2.25 0.66
CA GLN A 234 -16.97 3.13 1.54
C GLN A 234 -15.58 2.56 1.80
N VAL A 235 -14.58 3.45 1.89
CA VAL A 235 -13.23 3.09 2.32
C VAL A 235 -13.29 2.58 3.75
N LYS A 236 -12.62 1.45 4.02
CA LYS A 236 -12.57 0.84 5.35
C LYS A 236 -11.16 1.00 5.89
N ILE A 237 -11.05 1.65 7.05
CA ILE A 237 -9.78 1.76 7.77
C ILE A 237 -9.94 0.96 9.05
N SER A 238 -9.06 0.01 9.27
CA SER A 238 -9.07 -0.83 10.47
C SER A 238 -7.65 -1.10 10.94
N GLY A 239 -7.49 -1.58 12.17
CA GLY A 239 -6.17 -1.93 12.67
C GLY A 239 -6.22 -2.48 14.09
N THR A 240 -5.03 -2.74 14.62
CA THR A 240 -4.85 -3.32 15.94
C THR A 240 -3.83 -2.54 16.75
N LEU A 241 -4.07 -2.42 18.06
CA LEU A 241 -3.12 -1.91 19.05
C LEU A 241 -2.91 -3.00 20.10
N GLU A 242 -1.75 -3.64 20.11
CA GLU A 242 -1.36 -4.51 21.24
C GLU A 242 -0.56 -3.67 22.23
N SER A 243 -0.96 -3.70 23.49
CA SER A 243 -0.27 -2.96 24.55
C SER A 243 -0.14 -3.76 25.82
N ASP A 244 0.91 -3.54 26.61
CA ASP A 244 0.88 -3.89 28.02
C ASP A 244 -0.20 -3.03 28.71
N TYR A 245 -1.01 -3.63 29.58
CA TYR A 245 -2.11 -2.96 30.27
C TYR A 245 -1.58 -2.05 31.40
N VAL A 246 -1.12 -0.86 31.02
CA VAL A 246 -0.49 0.13 31.92
C VAL A 246 -1.45 1.24 32.36
N ASP A 247 -2.52 1.47 31.61
CA ASP A 247 -3.59 2.41 31.91
C ASP A 247 -4.93 1.92 31.35
N THR A 248 -6.04 2.51 31.82
CA THR A 248 -7.40 2.12 31.41
C THR A 248 -7.94 2.93 30.23
N THR A 249 -7.19 3.89 29.66
CA THR A 249 -7.74 4.86 28.71
C THR A 249 -8.37 4.22 27.48
N LEU A 250 -7.69 3.23 26.89
CA LEU A 250 -8.19 2.52 25.71
C LEU A 250 -9.35 1.59 26.07
N ASP A 251 -9.31 0.99 27.25
CA ASP A 251 -10.37 0.12 27.76
C ASP A 251 -11.65 0.92 28.10
N ASP A 252 -11.50 2.09 28.71
CA ASP A 252 -12.60 3.03 28.99
C ASP A 252 -13.25 3.49 27.68
N LEU A 253 -12.46 3.76 26.63
CA LEU A 253 -12.96 4.08 25.29
C LEU A 253 -13.74 2.93 24.67
N HIS A 254 -13.27 1.69 24.80
CA HIS A 254 -14.00 0.50 24.34
C HIS A 254 -15.32 0.32 25.12
N THR A 255 -15.26 0.38 26.45
CA THR A 255 -16.42 0.19 27.34
C THR A 255 -17.51 1.23 27.13
N THR A 256 -17.12 2.48 26.85
CA THR A 256 -18.05 3.60 26.64
C THR A 256 -18.45 3.80 25.18
N ASP A 257 -17.89 3.01 24.26
CA ASP A 257 -18.01 3.23 22.81
C ASP A 257 -17.61 4.68 22.42
N GLY A 258 -16.57 5.17 23.10
CA GLY A 258 -16.01 6.50 22.96
C GLY A 258 -15.18 6.64 21.69
N THR A 259 -15.16 7.86 21.13
CA THR A 259 -14.32 8.19 19.97
C THR A 259 -13.01 8.84 20.42
N THR A 260 -11.93 8.56 19.70
CA THR A 260 -10.64 9.23 19.92
C THR A 260 -9.91 9.43 18.60
N SER A 261 -9.06 10.44 18.48
CA SER A 261 -8.11 10.55 17.37
C SER A 261 -6.95 9.59 17.60
N LEU A 262 -6.39 9.03 16.52
CA LEU A 262 -5.18 8.20 16.53
C LEU A 262 -4.11 8.83 15.64
N VAL A 263 -2.95 9.12 16.22
CA VAL A 263 -1.74 9.46 15.48
C VAL A 263 -0.71 8.37 15.72
N TRP A 264 -0.37 7.64 14.65
CA TRP A 264 0.71 6.67 14.65
C TRP A 264 1.86 7.23 13.82
N GLU A 265 2.99 7.49 14.47
CA GLU A 265 4.12 8.17 13.83
C GLU A 265 5.44 7.45 14.05
N PHE A 266 6.34 7.64 13.09
CA PHE A 266 7.72 7.22 13.13
C PHE A 266 8.57 8.45 12.86
N VAL A 267 9.41 8.82 13.82
CA VAL A 267 10.31 9.98 13.71
C VAL A 267 11.75 9.47 13.61
N GLY A 268 12.30 9.59 12.41
CA GLY A 268 13.66 9.22 12.06
C GLY A 268 14.68 10.34 12.32
N PRO A 269 15.86 10.26 11.66
CA PRO A 269 16.92 11.24 11.82
C PRO A 269 16.51 12.67 11.41
N LEU A 270 17.25 13.65 11.96
CA LEU A 270 17.08 15.06 11.61
C LEU A 270 17.50 15.30 10.14
N ILE A 271 16.64 15.97 9.36
CA ILE A 271 16.96 16.45 8.02
C ILE A 271 17.60 17.84 8.12
N ALA A 272 16.88 18.78 8.74
CA ALA A 272 17.34 20.15 8.98
C ALA A 272 16.48 20.87 10.03
N ALA A 273 17.12 21.70 10.87
CA ALA A 273 16.46 22.50 11.91
C ALA A 273 15.55 21.67 12.83
N THR A 274 14.22 21.78 12.67
CA THR A 274 13.21 21.04 13.44
C THR A 274 12.47 19.99 12.60
N PHE A 275 12.93 19.73 11.37
CA PHE A 275 12.32 18.78 10.44
C PHE A 275 13.08 17.46 10.43
N PHE A 276 12.39 16.40 10.82
CA PHE A 276 12.91 15.04 10.90
C PHE A 276 12.26 14.20 9.81
N GLU A 277 12.95 13.15 9.37
CA GLU A 277 12.34 12.13 8.52
C GLU A 277 11.14 11.55 9.25
N THR A 278 9.95 11.59 8.63
CA THR A 278 8.70 11.24 9.33
C THR A 278 7.82 10.40 8.44
N PHE A 279 7.26 9.32 8.98
CA PHE A 279 6.07 8.64 8.45
C PHE A 279 4.97 8.75 9.51
N ARG A 280 3.80 9.29 9.17
CA ARG A 280 2.72 9.45 10.13
C ARG A 280 1.37 9.12 9.51
N VAL A 281 0.62 8.22 10.16
CA VAL A 281 -0.80 7.99 9.90
C VAL A 281 -1.61 8.76 10.93
N THR A 282 -2.57 9.56 10.48
CA THR A 282 -3.50 10.30 11.34
C THR A 282 -4.93 9.93 10.98
N LEU A 283 -5.65 9.38 11.96
CA LEU A 283 -7.06 9.03 11.87
C LEU A 283 -7.85 9.93 12.84
N PRO A 284 -8.67 10.87 12.34
CA PRO A 284 -9.33 11.86 13.20
C PRO A 284 -10.32 11.27 14.21
N ALA A 285 -10.96 10.17 13.85
CA ALA A 285 -11.83 9.40 14.74
C ALA A 285 -11.59 7.91 14.54
N ILE A 286 -11.25 7.23 15.62
CA ILE A 286 -11.28 5.78 15.74
C ILE A 286 -12.24 5.37 16.86
N ARG A 287 -12.80 4.17 16.72
CA ARG A 287 -13.51 3.46 17.79
C ARG A 287 -12.90 2.09 18.00
N LEU A 288 -12.98 1.59 19.24
CA LEU A 288 -12.41 0.31 19.63
C LEU A 288 -13.53 -0.73 19.72
N ASP A 289 -13.53 -1.69 18.80
CA ASP A 289 -14.62 -2.67 18.65
C ASP A 289 -14.43 -3.90 19.54
N GLU A 290 -13.18 -4.24 19.87
CA GLU A 290 -12.83 -5.41 20.67
C GLU A 290 -11.52 -5.15 21.43
N GLY A 291 -11.45 -5.57 22.68
CA GLY A 291 -10.18 -5.62 23.42
C GLY A 291 -10.28 -5.64 24.95
N PRO A 292 -11.25 -6.32 25.59
CA PRO A 292 -11.27 -6.36 27.05
C PRO A 292 -9.99 -7.02 27.57
N PRO A 293 -9.34 -6.46 28.61
CA PRO A 293 -8.15 -7.07 29.19
C PRO A 293 -8.50 -8.42 29.81
N VAL A 294 -7.77 -9.48 29.43
CA VAL A 294 -7.93 -10.84 29.97
C VAL A 294 -6.70 -11.24 30.78
N VAL A 295 -6.91 -11.77 31.98
CA VAL A 295 -5.84 -12.34 32.81
C VAL A 295 -5.67 -13.82 32.45
N ASP A 296 -4.63 -14.13 31.68
CA ASP A 296 -4.29 -15.50 31.24
C ASP A 296 -2.98 -15.98 31.90
N GLY A 297 -2.95 -15.97 33.23
CA GLY A 297 -1.82 -16.46 34.04
C GLY A 297 -1.01 -15.37 34.74
N PHE A 298 0.24 -15.70 35.13
CA PHE A 298 1.09 -14.85 35.97
C PHE A 298 1.80 -13.71 35.23
N GLY A 299 1.67 -13.62 33.90
CA GLY A 299 2.36 -12.63 33.07
C GLY A 299 1.69 -11.24 33.10
N VAL A 300 2.35 -10.27 32.47
CA VAL A 300 1.76 -8.95 32.21
C VAL A 300 0.56 -9.11 31.28
N VAL A 301 -0.56 -8.48 31.65
CA VAL A 301 -1.80 -8.44 30.86
C VAL A 301 -1.56 -7.62 29.59
N LYS A 302 -1.93 -8.19 28.44
CA LYS A 302 -1.63 -7.62 27.11
C LYS A 302 -2.88 -7.60 26.24
N PRO A 303 -3.78 -6.62 26.44
CA PRO A 303 -4.93 -6.46 25.57
C PRO A 303 -4.50 -6.16 24.13
N THR A 304 -5.30 -6.68 23.21
CA THR A 304 -5.29 -6.32 21.79
C THR A 304 -6.56 -5.54 21.50
N PHE A 305 -6.43 -4.25 21.21
CA PHE A 305 -7.55 -3.40 20.84
C PHE A 305 -7.69 -3.35 19.31
N ASN A 306 -8.77 -3.91 18.79
CA ASN A 306 -9.16 -3.77 17.40
C ASN A 306 -9.87 -2.43 17.22
N PHE A 307 -9.45 -1.64 16.23
CA PHE A 307 -10.04 -0.35 15.96
C PHE A 307 -10.57 -0.24 14.53
N VAL A 308 -11.60 0.59 14.37
CA VAL A 308 -12.11 1.06 13.09
C VAL A 308 -11.94 2.57 13.00
N GLY A 309 -11.39 3.04 11.88
CA GLY A 309 -11.30 4.46 11.54
C GLY A 309 -12.59 4.95 10.89
N LEU A 310 -13.12 6.05 11.39
CA LEU A 310 -14.38 6.65 10.96
C LEU A 310 -14.16 8.12 10.56
N TYR A 311 -15.13 8.66 9.83
CA TYR A 311 -15.17 10.08 9.51
C TYR A 311 -15.80 10.86 10.66
N ASP A 312 -15.11 11.88 11.16
CA ASP A 312 -15.58 12.73 12.26
C ASP A 312 -16.55 13.85 11.81
N GLY A 313 -16.88 13.90 10.51
CA GLY A 313 -17.74 14.92 9.91
C GLY A 313 -17.00 16.17 9.44
N THR A 314 -15.69 16.30 9.67
CA THR A 314 -14.90 17.50 9.33
C THR A 314 -13.54 17.17 8.72
N ASN A 315 -12.73 16.35 9.40
CA ASN A 315 -11.34 16.06 9.09
C ASN A 315 -11.20 14.73 8.34
N GLN A 316 -10.34 14.71 7.32
CA GLN A 316 -10.04 13.48 6.58
C GLN A 316 -8.85 12.74 7.18
N PRO A 317 -8.85 11.39 7.18
CA PRO A 317 -7.65 10.59 7.41
C PRO A 317 -6.51 11.02 6.48
N LYS A 318 -5.28 10.98 6.99
CA LYS A 318 -4.10 11.35 6.21
C LYS A 318 -2.86 10.52 6.54
N ILE A 319 -2.00 10.37 5.54
CA ILE A 319 -0.64 9.87 5.69
C ILE A 319 0.33 11.00 5.35
N GLU A 320 1.22 11.33 6.26
CA GLU A 320 2.23 12.37 6.10
C GLU A 320 3.62 11.76 5.98
N LEU A 321 4.39 12.27 5.03
CA LEU A 321 5.81 11.96 4.87
C LEU A 321 6.62 13.24 4.95
N ILE A 322 7.69 13.25 5.73
CA ILE A 322 8.71 14.29 5.66
C ILE A 322 10.00 13.62 5.21
N SER A 323 10.55 14.06 4.08
CA SER A 323 11.78 13.52 3.52
C SER A 323 12.52 14.58 2.69
N THR A 324 13.58 14.17 1.99
CA THR A 324 14.28 15.04 1.03
C THR A 324 13.71 14.94 -0.40
N ASP A 325 12.61 14.23 -0.60
CA ASP A 325 12.03 14.04 -1.92
C ASP A 325 11.30 15.30 -2.40
N ILE A 326 11.80 15.89 -3.48
CA ILE A 326 11.23 17.08 -4.12
C ILE A 326 10.06 16.75 -5.07
N THR A 327 9.91 15.47 -5.42
CA THR A 327 8.89 14.95 -6.34
C THR A 327 8.49 13.56 -5.89
N LEU A 328 7.24 13.16 -6.16
CA LEU A 328 6.77 11.78 -5.98
C LEU A 328 7.46 10.82 -6.94
#